data_AF-J3GKW3-F1
#
_entry.id   AF-J3GKW3-F1
#
_cell.length_a   1.000
_cell.length_b   1.000
_cell.length_c   1.000
_cell.angle_alpha   90.00
_cell.angle_beta   90.00
_cell.angle_gamma   90.00
#
_symmetry.space_group_name_H-M   'P 1'
#
loop_
_entity.id
_entity.type
_entity.pdbx_description
1 polymer ?
#
loop_
_entity_poly.entity_id
_entity_poly.type
_entity_poly.pdbx_seq_one_letter_code
_entity_poly.pdbx_strand_id
1 'polypeptide(L)'
;MSPNEEAESIKASNVIDMAMTFTAMIRLFEKDSKEKISDQLHKSFRQLSRVSNHQEYEQIHSEFCNWFAGRISTARKTFKNKPEKPSRPASYGHAAKVFDISVKVYVHYCHLPDSKTTVMLLPFLHGAIDNPIMNFLKSKYPLARIKAKTIATLEILEYKALQDLITEHIQEEFQGKIFPVQYDDIMWHRLNRGDGSKKPLKVQRPGRPAAPA
;
A
#
# COMPACT_ATOMS: atom_id res chain seq x y z
N MET A 1 1.57 -34.68 3.91
CA MET A 1 1.05 -33.73 2.90
C MET A 1 0.86 -34.53 1.63
N SER A 2 -0.33 -34.48 1.03
CA SER A 2 -0.58 -35.09 -0.28
C SER A 2 0.13 -34.28 -1.39
N PRO A 3 0.42 -34.88 -2.56
CA PRO A 3 1.01 -34.15 -3.68
C PRO A 3 0.23 -32.87 -4.08
N ASN A 4 -1.10 -32.90 -3.96
CA ASN A 4 -1.95 -31.75 -4.25
C ASN A 4 -1.79 -30.62 -3.20
N GLU A 5 -1.70 -30.98 -1.93
CA GLU A 5 -1.47 -30.01 -0.85
C GLU A 5 -0.08 -29.36 -0.99
N GLU A 6 0.91 -30.13 -1.41
CA GLU A 6 2.27 -29.63 -1.68
C GLU A 6 2.27 -28.66 -2.86
N ALA A 7 1.60 -29.00 -3.97
CA ALA A 7 1.48 -28.14 -5.13
C ALA A 7 0.82 -26.79 -4.80
N GLU A 8 -0.28 -26.79 -4.04
CA GLU A 8 -0.94 -25.55 -3.61
C GLU A 8 -0.07 -24.73 -2.66
N SER A 9 0.66 -25.38 -1.75
CA SER A 9 1.63 -24.72 -0.87
C SER A 9 2.76 -24.04 -1.67
N ILE A 10 3.33 -24.73 -2.65
CA ILE A 10 4.38 -24.20 -3.53
C ILE A 10 3.85 -23.04 -4.37
N LYS A 11 2.64 -23.17 -4.92
CA LYS A 11 1.98 -22.10 -5.68
C LYS A 11 1.80 -20.84 -4.83
N ALA A 12 1.27 -20.97 -3.62
CA ALA A 12 1.13 -19.85 -2.69
C ALA A 12 2.49 -19.16 -2.42
N SER A 13 3.56 -19.95 -2.26
CA SER A 13 4.92 -19.44 -2.10
C SER A 13 5.40 -18.63 -3.29
N ASN A 14 5.27 -19.18 -4.49
CA ASN A 14 5.69 -18.51 -5.71
C ASN A 14 4.93 -17.20 -5.89
N VAL A 15 3.63 -17.16 -5.57
CA VAL A 15 2.82 -15.94 -5.65
C VAL A 15 3.31 -14.87 -4.68
N ILE A 16 3.63 -15.23 -3.43
CA ILE A 16 4.16 -14.28 -2.43
C ILE A 16 5.49 -13.68 -2.90
N ASP A 17 6.41 -14.51 -3.35
CA ASP A 17 7.71 -14.06 -3.85
C ASP A 17 7.57 -13.15 -5.07
N MET A 18 6.66 -13.46 -5.99
CA MET A 18 6.32 -12.57 -7.11
C MET A 18 5.71 -11.26 -6.62
N ALA A 19 4.79 -11.30 -5.67
CA ALA A 19 4.11 -10.13 -5.16
C ALA A 19 5.08 -9.12 -4.54
N MET A 20 6.12 -9.60 -3.86
CA MET A 20 7.19 -8.76 -3.33
C MET A 20 7.91 -7.95 -4.41
N THR A 21 8.11 -8.51 -5.60
CA THR A 21 8.71 -7.78 -6.73
C THR A 21 7.78 -6.67 -7.25
N PHE A 22 6.47 -6.90 -7.19
CA PHE A 22 5.43 -5.96 -7.62
C PHE A 22 5.43 -4.66 -6.80
N THR A 23 5.80 -4.74 -5.52
CA THR A 23 5.87 -3.57 -4.63
C THR A 23 6.92 -2.53 -5.07
N ALA A 24 7.98 -2.97 -5.77
CA ALA A 24 9.24 -2.23 -5.97
C ALA A 24 9.86 -1.64 -4.67
N MET A 25 9.34 -2.01 -3.49
CA MET A 25 9.76 -1.52 -2.18
C MET A 25 10.97 -2.28 -1.65
N ILE A 26 11.15 -3.54 -2.04
CA ILE A 26 12.24 -4.40 -1.56
C ILE A 26 13.63 -3.77 -1.74
N ARG A 27 13.85 -3.04 -2.83
CA ARG A 27 15.10 -2.28 -3.09
C ARG A 27 15.39 -1.15 -2.09
N LEU A 28 14.42 -0.79 -1.25
CA LEU A 28 14.57 0.26 -0.24
C LEU A 28 15.12 -0.28 1.08
N PHE A 29 15.07 -1.59 1.31
CA PHE A 29 15.45 -2.22 2.57
C PHE A 29 16.83 -2.86 2.50
N GLU A 30 17.41 -3.14 3.66
CA GLU A 30 18.72 -3.81 3.77
C GLU A 30 18.71 -5.19 3.08
N LYS A 31 19.88 -5.64 2.62
CA LYS A 31 20.04 -6.84 1.75
C LYS A 31 19.29 -8.08 2.25
N ASP A 32 19.34 -8.33 3.56
CA ASP A 32 18.75 -9.52 4.19
C ASP A 32 17.28 -9.31 4.61
N SER A 33 16.68 -8.17 4.25
CA SER A 33 15.28 -7.88 4.58
C SER A 33 14.32 -8.67 3.71
N LYS A 34 14.70 -9.03 2.47
CA LYS A 34 13.81 -9.73 1.53
C LYS A 34 13.30 -11.04 2.13
N GLU A 35 14.20 -11.92 2.56
CA GLU A 35 13.83 -13.23 3.11
C GLU A 35 12.94 -13.08 4.36
N LYS A 36 13.31 -12.18 5.29
CA LYS A 36 12.51 -11.89 6.48
C LYS A 36 11.10 -11.43 6.16
N ILE A 37 10.96 -10.54 5.17
CA ILE A 37 9.66 -10.02 4.73
C ILE A 37 8.83 -11.14 4.08
N SER A 38 9.45 -11.96 3.22
CA SER A 38 8.76 -13.10 2.57
C SER A 38 8.23 -14.07 3.62
N ASP A 39 9.08 -14.48 4.57
CA ASP A 39 8.69 -15.37 5.66
C ASP A 39 7.52 -14.83 6.48
N GLN A 40 7.51 -13.53 6.75
CA GLN A 40 6.42 -12.92 7.50
C GLN A 40 5.14 -12.82 6.66
N LEU A 41 5.22 -12.46 5.37
CA LEU A 41 4.07 -12.48 4.47
C LEU A 41 3.46 -13.88 4.39
N HIS A 42 4.29 -14.91 4.31
CA HIS A 42 3.87 -16.31 4.37
C HIS A 42 3.08 -16.63 5.64
N LYS A 43 3.59 -16.22 6.81
CA LYS A 43 2.89 -16.42 8.09
C LYS A 43 1.56 -15.67 8.14
N SER A 44 1.50 -14.45 7.62
CA SER A 44 0.27 -13.66 7.56
C SER A 44 -0.74 -14.26 6.58
N PHE A 45 -0.32 -14.67 5.38
CA PHE A 45 -1.25 -15.12 4.33
C PHE A 45 -1.82 -16.51 4.60
N ARG A 46 -1.09 -17.37 5.34
CA ARG A 46 -1.65 -18.63 5.86
C ARG A 46 -2.84 -18.41 6.80
N GLN A 47 -2.92 -17.26 7.47
CA GLN A 47 -4.02 -16.94 8.37
C GLN A 47 -5.27 -16.47 7.61
N LEU A 48 -5.12 -15.97 6.37
CA LEU A 48 -6.22 -15.46 5.56
C LEU A 48 -7.29 -16.53 5.25
N SER A 49 -6.91 -17.81 5.18
CA SER A 49 -7.87 -18.91 4.97
C SER A 49 -8.81 -19.15 6.15
N ARG A 50 -8.55 -18.52 7.31
CA ARG A 50 -9.34 -18.64 8.54
C ARG A 50 -10.09 -17.36 8.88
N VAL A 51 -9.87 -16.29 8.12
CA VAL A 51 -10.55 -15.02 8.34
C VAL A 51 -12.05 -15.22 8.07
N SER A 52 -12.87 -14.71 8.98
CA SER A 52 -14.32 -14.77 8.93
C SER A 52 -14.97 -13.38 8.92
N ASN A 53 -14.22 -12.35 9.31
CA ASN A 53 -14.71 -10.98 9.43
C ASN A 53 -13.58 -9.95 9.24
N HIS A 54 -13.98 -8.69 9.05
CA HIS A 54 -13.06 -7.59 8.80
C HIS A 54 -12.07 -7.34 9.97
N GLN A 55 -12.48 -7.57 11.21
CA GLN A 55 -11.63 -7.35 12.38
C GLN A 55 -10.45 -8.32 12.43
N GLU A 56 -10.66 -9.58 12.04
CA GLU A 56 -9.59 -10.57 11.94
C GLU A 56 -8.58 -10.21 10.84
N TYR A 57 -9.05 -9.70 9.70
CA TYR A 57 -8.17 -9.16 8.67
C TYR A 57 -7.34 -7.98 9.19
N GLU A 58 -7.98 -7.02 9.86
CA GLU A 58 -7.30 -5.86 10.45
C GLU A 58 -6.23 -6.25 11.47
N GLN A 59 -6.49 -7.31 12.25
CA GLN A 59 -5.51 -7.86 13.17
C GLN A 59 -4.28 -8.40 12.41
N ILE A 60 -4.46 -9.23 11.39
CA ILE A 60 -3.35 -9.78 10.58
C ILE A 60 -2.55 -8.65 9.94
N HIS A 61 -3.23 -7.66 9.35
CA HIS A 61 -2.61 -6.51 8.72
C HIS A 61 -1.78 -5.68 9.72
N SER A 62 -2.37 -5.32 10.86
CA SER A 62 -1.69 -4.51 11.88
C SER A 62 -0.53 -5.25 12.54
N GLU A 63 -0.66 -6.55 12.80
CA GLU A 63 0.43 -7.40 13.31
C GLU A 63 1.62 -7.42 12.34
N PHE A 64 1.36 -7.61 11.04
CA PHE A 64 2.41 -7.52 10.02
C PHE A 64 3.08 -6.14 10.03
N CYS A 65 2.28 -5.06 10.03
CA CYS A 65 2.82 -3.70 9.94
C CYS A 65 3.67 -3.33 11.16
N ASN A 66 3.21 -3.69 12.36
CA ASN A 66 3.94 -3.47 13.60
C ASN A 66 5.23 -4.30 13.65
N TRP A 67 5.18 -5.58 13.26
CA TRP A 67 6.37 -6.41 13.14
C TRP A 67 7.38 -5.79 12.18
N PHE A 68 6.93 -5.35 11.00
CA PHE A 68 7.79 -4.82 9.95
C PHE A 68 8.50 -3.54 10.42
N ALA A 69 7.76 -2.59 11.00
CA ALA A 69 8.32 -1.35 11.52
C ALA A 69 9.36 -1.60 12.64
N GLY A 70 9.19 -2.66 13.44
CA GLY A 70 10.12 -3.04 14.50
C GLY A 70 11.31 -3.91 14.06
N ARG A 71 11.28 -4.52 12.86
CA ARG A 71 12.26 -5.54 12.44
C ARG A 71 12.97 -5.25 11.13
N ILE A 72 12.46 -4.32 10.32
CA ILE A 72 13.00 -4.00 8.99
C ILE A 72 13.56 -2.58 8.99
N SER A 73 14.76 -2.44 8.43
CA SER A 73 15.43 -1.16 8.24
C SER A 73 15.61 -0.85 6.76
N THR A 74 15.60 0.45 6.43
CA THR A 74 15.93 0.93 5.09
C THR A 74 17.43 0.82 4.83
N ALA A 75 17.82 0.49 3.61
CA ALA A 75 19.23 0.42 3.23
C ALA A 75 19.91 1.80 3.36
N ARG A 76 21.15 1.78 3.83
CA ARG A 76 22.09 2.90 3.71
C ARG A 76 22.28 3.25 2.24
N LYS A 77 22.16 4.53 1.88
CA LYS A 77 22.33 5.00 0.50
C LYS A 77 23.46 6.02 0.41
N THR A 78 24.48 5.66 -0.35
CA THR A 78 25.52 6.58 -0.80
C THR A 78 25.12 7.15 -2.16
N PHE A 79 25.14 8.47 -2.28
CA PHE A 79 24.84 9.17 -3.52
C PHE A 79 26.10 9.89 -3.98
N LYS A 80 26.42 9.84 -5.28
CA LYS A 80 27.47 10.69 -5.85
C LYS A 80 27.14 12.14 -5.54
N ASN A 81 28.02 12.84 -4.83
CA ASN A 81 27.93 14.26 -4.48
C ASN A 81 26.75 14.65 -3.56
N LYS A 82 26.19 13.73 -2.77
CA LYS A 82 25.23 14.08 -1.71
C LYS A 82 25.60 13.39 -0.39
N PRO A 83 25.22 13.98 0.76
CA PRO A 83 25.40 13.34 2.06
C PRO A 83 24.83 11.93 2.05
N GLU A 84 25.57 11.03 2.69
CA GLU A 84 25.11 9.67 2.89
C GLU A 84 23.78 9.67 3.66
N LYS A 85 22.83 8.86 3.19
CA LYS A 85 21.59 8.62 3.91
C LYS A 85 21.78 7.38 4.78
N PRO A 86 21.81 7.50 6.12
CA PRO A 86 22.00 6.36 7.00
C PRO A 86 20.81 5.40 6.91
N SER A 87 21.06 4.15 7.30
CA SER A 87 19.98 3.21 7.59
C SER A 87 19.10 3.77 8.70
N ARG A 88 17.80 3.51 8.60
CA ARG A 88 16.79 3.92 9.57
C ARG A 88 15.68 2.87 9.61
N PRO A 89 14.97 2.72 10.74
CA PRO A 89 13.79 1.88 10.82
C PRO A 89 12.79 2.19 9.70
N ALA A 90 12.14 1.16 9.19
CA ALA A 90 11.01 1.34 8.28
C ALA A 90 9.80 1.90 9.04
N SER A 91 9.00 2.72 8.37
CA SER A 91 7.74 3.25 8.92
C SER A 91 6.59 2.26 8.76
N TYR A 92 5.49 2.53 9.46
CA TYR A 92 4.22 1.85 9.24
C TYR A 92 3.77 1.95 7.78
N GLY A 93 3.87 3.13 7.15
CA GLY A 93 3.52 3.31 5.74
C GLY A 93 4.37 2.51 4.75
N HIS A 94 5.63 2.20 5.08
CA HIS A 94 6.40 1.24 4.27
C HIS A 94 5.82 -0.16 4.38
N ALA A 95 5.50 -0.59 5.60
CA ALA A 95 4.99 -1.91 5.87
C ALA A 95 3.62 -2.13 5.22
N ALA A 96 2.70 -1.19 5.43
CA ALA A 96 1.36 -1.25 4.86
C ALA A 96 1.40 -1.33 3.33
N LYS A 97 2.23 -0.49 2.67
CA LYS A 97 2.40 -0.58 1.22
C LYS A 97 2.90 -1.95 0.75
N VAL A 98 3.84 -2.57 1.48
CA VAL A 98 4.32 -3.92 1.15
C VAL A 98 3.20 -4.93 1.30
N PHE A 99 2.46 -4.87 2.41
CA PHE A 99 1.36 -5.80 2.68
C PHE A 99 0.22 -5.66 1.69
N ASP A 100 -0.30 -4.45 1.50
CA ASP A 100 -1.47 -4.14 0.67
C ASP A 100 -1.27 -4.55 -0.79
N ILE A 101 -0.09 -4.26 -1.35
CA ILE A 101 0.26 -4.74 -2.70
C ILE A 101 0.40 -6.25 -2.72
N SER A 102 1.01 -6.84 -1.69
CA SER A 102 1.24 -8.29 -1.68
C SER A 102 -0.07 -9.08 -1.57
N VAL A 103 -0.98 -8.62 -0.71
CA VAL A 103 -2.30 -9.25 -0.52
C VAL A 103 -3.21 -8.99 -1.72
N LYS A 104 -3.07 -7.85 -2.41
CA LYS A 104 -3.71 -7.63 -3.71
C LYS A 104 -3.29 -8.68 -4.73
N VAL A 105 -2.00 -8.93 -4.89
CA VAL A 105 -1.54 -9.94 -5.86
C VAL A 105 -2.04 -11.33 -5.44
N TYR A 106 -1.92 -11.68 -4.17
CA TYR A 106 -2.32 -12.99 -3.65
C TYR A 106 -3.84 -13.25 -3.78
N VAL A 107 -4.67 -12.34 -3.30
CA VAL A 107 -6.12 -12.49 -3.24
C VAL A 107 -6.79 -12.01 -4.52
N HIS A 108 -6.58 -10.74 -4.90
CA HIS A 108 -7.32 -10.12 -6.01
C HIS A 108 -6.89 -10.66 -7.39
N TYR A 109 -5.59 -10.84 -7.63
CA TYR A 109 -5.12 -11.32 -8.94
C TYR A 109 -5.05 -12.85 -9.02
N CYS A 110 -4.52 -13.51 -7.99
CA CYS A 110 -4.28 -14.95 -8.01
C CYS A 110 -5.43 -15.79 -7.42
N HIS A 111 -6.47 -15.17 -6.85
CA HIS A 111 -7.64 -15.84 -6.28
C HIS A 111 -7.28 -16.89 -5.20
N LEU A 112 -6.26 -16.60 -4.40
CA LEU A 112 -5.83 -17.42 -3.27
C LEU A 112 -6.38 -16.88 -1.94
N PRO A 113 -6.54 -17.72 -0.90
CA PRO A 113 -6.20 -19.16 -0.86
C PRO A 113 -7.19 -20.06 -1.60
N ASP A 114 -8.45 -19.62 -1.71
CA ASP A 114 -9.50 -20.29 -2.46
C ASP A 114 -10.56 -19.27 -2.91
N SER A 115 -11.40 -19.64 -3.88
CA SER A 115 -12.38 -18.73 -4.47
C SER A 115 -13.40 -18.20 -3.47
N LYS A 116 -13.85 -19.02 -2.51
CA LYS A 116 -14.87 -18.61 -1.53
C LYS A 116 -14.27 -17.59 -0.56
N THR A 117 -13.09 -17.88 -0.02
CA THR A 117 -12.35 -16.96 0.84
C THR A 117 -12.00 -15.67 0.10
N THR A 118 -11.62 -15.75 -1.18
CA THR A 118 -11.29 -14.57 -2.00
C THR A 118 -12.48 -13.61 -2.10
N VAL A 119 -13.68 -14.11 -2.43
CA VAL A 119 -14.89 -13.27 -2.55
C VAL A 119 -15.21 -12.57 -1.22
N MET A 120 -15.01 -13.28 -0.11
CA MET A 120 -15.22 -12.73 1.23
C MET A 120 -14.15 -11.68 1.59
N LEU A 121 -12.88 -11.91 1.26
CA LEU A 121 -11.77 -11.02 1.59
C LEU A 121 -11.73 -9.74 0.76
N LEU A 122 -12.18 -9.76 -0.51
CA LEU A 122 -12.13 -8.60 -1.40
C LEU A 122 -12.62 -7.27 -0.78
N PRO A 123 -13.80 -7.20 -0.12
CA PRO A 123 -14.24 -5.98 0.55
C PRO A 123 -13.40 -5.57 1.76
N PHE A 124 -12.60 -6.48 2.32
CA PHE A 124 -11.74 -6.21 3.49
C PHE A 124 -10.36 -5.69 3.09
N LEU A 125 -9.92 -5.94 1.86
CA LEU A 125 -8.59 -5.53 1.42
C LEU A 125 -8.49 -4.00 1.32
N HIS A 126 -7.44 -3.47 1.92
CA HIS A 126 -7.07 -2.06 1.83
C HIS A 126 -6.58 -1.67 0.43
N GLY A 127 -6.71 -0.38 0.13
CA GLY A 127 -6.05 0.21 -1.04
C GLY A 127 -4.58 0.49 -0.71
N ALA A 128 -3.65 0.00 -1.52
CA ALA A 128 -2.25 0.33 -1.31
C ALA A 128 -2.01 1.85 -1.47
N ILE A 129 -1.27 2.43 -0.53
CA ILE A 129 -1.00 3.87 -0.52
C ILE A 129 0.45 4.13 -0.86
N ASP A 130 0.66 4.88 -1.94
CA ASP A 130 1.95 5.46 -2.28
C ASP A 130 1.95 7.00 -2.16
N ASN A 131 3.10 7.63 -2.42
CA ASN A 131 3.20 9.09 -2.29
C ASN A 131 2.23 9.83 -3.23
N PRO A 132 2.10 9.48 -4.52
CA PRO A 132 1.06 10.03 -5.40
C PRO A 132 -0.36 9.93 -4.82
N ILE A 133 -0.81 8.74 -4.41
CA ILE A 133 -2.16 8.53 -3.88
C ILE A 133 -2.34 9.34 -2.58
N MET A 134 -1.37 9.28 -1.66
CA MET A 134 -1.42 10.06 -0.41
C MET A 134 -1.52 11.56 -0.69
N ASN A 135 -0.73 12.09 -1.64
CA ASN A 135 -0.76 13.50 -1.99
C ASN A 135 -2.10 13.90 -2.62
N PHE A 136 -2.65 13.04 -3.50
CA PHE A 136 -3.98 13.23 -4.07
C PHE A 136 -5.05 13.33 -2.98
N LEU A 137 -5.10 12.37 -2.05
CA LEU A 137 -6.07 12.35 -0.96
C LEU A 137 -5.94 13.59 -0.07
N LYS A 138 -4.71 14.01 0.26
CA LYS A 138 -4.46 15.23 1.03
C LYS A 138 -4.94 16.50 0.33
N SER A 139 -4.81 16.57 -0.99
CA SER A 139 -5.30 17.70 -1.78
C SER A 139 -6.82 17.70 -1.93
N LYS A 140 -7.43 16.51 -2.08
CA LYS A 140 -8.88 16.34 -2.22
C LYS A 140 -9.62 16.58 -0.88
N TYR A 141 -9.05 16.12 0.23
CA TYR A 141 -9.63 16.18 1.58
C TYR A 141 -8.71 16.93 2.57
N PRO A 142 -8.54 18.26 2.42
CA PRO A 142 -7.60 19.03 3.24
C PRO A 142 -7.97 19.06 4.73
N LEU A 143 -9.24 18.83 5.07
CA LEU A 143 -9.74 18.82 6.46
C LEU A 143 -9.26 17.61 7.27
N ALA A 144 -8.80 16.54 6.61
CA ALA A 144 -8.26 15.36 7.29
C ALA A 144 -6.90 15.60 7.98
N ARG A 145 -6.23 16.72 7.68
CA ARG A 145 -5.00 17.19 8.38
C ARG A 145 -3.87 16.14 8.47
N ILE A 146 -3.71 15.29 7.46
CA ILE A 146 -2.61 14.32 7.37
C ILE A 146 -1.26 15.07 7.32
N LYS A 147 -0.42 14.86 8.34
CA LYS A 147 0.87 15.53 8.52
C LYS A 147 2.00 14.82 7.77
N ALA A 148 1.91 13.50 7.60
CA ALA A 148 2.89 12.69 6.89
C ALA A 148 3.21 13.31 5.52
N LYS A 149 4.50 13.48 5.24
CA LYS A 149 4.99 14.05 3.97
C LYS A 149 5.24 12.97 2.92
N THR A 150 5.54 11.76 3.36
CA THR A 150 5.75 10.57 2.52
C THR A 150 5.27 9.34 3.26
N ILE A 151 5.10 8.22 2.57
CA ILE A 151 4.85 6.91 3.21
C ILE A 151 5.95 6.54 4.23
N ALA A 152 7.16 7.09 4.08
CA ALA A 152 8.28 6.87 4.99
C ALA A 152 8.14 7.60 6.34
N THR A 153 7.13 8.46 6.49
CA THR A 153 6.80 9.19 7.72
C THR A 153 5.32 9.01 8.08
N LEU A 154 4.68 7.98 7.52
CA LEU A 154 3.26 7.70 7.72
C LEU A 154 3.12 6.71 8.87
N GLU A 155 2.39 7.12 9.89
CA GLU A 155 2.09 6.33 11.09
C GLU A 155 0.68 5.72 11.03
N ILE A 156 0.39 4.78 11.94
CA ILE A 156 -0.85 3.99 11.94
C ILE A 156 -2.13 4.83 11.91
N LEU A 157 -2.22 5.90 12.71
CA LEU A 157 -3.43 6.74 12.77
C LEU A 157 -3.66 7.49 11.46
N GLU A 158 -2.60 7.97 10.83
CA GLU A 158 -2.68 8.65 9.55
C GLU A 158 -2.95 7.68 8.40
N TYR A 159 -2.40 6.46 8.46
CA TYR A 159 -2.72 5.40 7.51
C TYR A 159 -4.21 5.04 7.55
N LYS A 160 -4.77 4.83 8.74
CA LYS A 160 -6.21 4.54 8.91
C LYS A 160 -7.08 5.67 8.36
N ALA A 161 -6.76 6.92 8.72
CA ALA A 161 -7.46 8.08 8.17
C ALA A 161 -7.38 8.13 6.63
N LEU A 162 -6.26 7.74 6.01
CA LEU A 162 -6.18 7.67 4.55
C LEU A 162 -7.03 6.53 3.96
N GLN A 163 -7.16 5.36 4.61
CA GLN A 163 -8.07 4.30 4.16
C GLN A 163 -9.54 4.75 4.25
N ASP A 164 -9.90 5.52 5.29
CA ASP A 164 -11.23 6.12 5.40
C ASP A 164 -11.49 7.09 4.24
N LEU A 165 -10.51 7.93 3.89
CA LEU A 165 -10.62 8.83 2.74
C LEU A 165 -10.70 8.09 1.39
N ILE A 166 -10.06 6.93 1.26
CA ILE A 166 -10.23 6.06 0.08
C ILE A 166 -11.69 5.61 0.00
N THR A 167 -12.25 5.16 1.11
CA THR A 167 -13.65 4.72 1.18
C THR A 167 -14.60 5.86 0.85
N GLU A 168 -14.37 7.06 1.39
CA GLU A 168 -15.13 8.27 1.08
C GLU A 168 -15.07 8.59 -0.43
N HIS A 169 -13.87 8.60 -1.01
CA HIS A 169 -13.69 8.88 -2.44
C HIS A 169 -14.34 7.81 -3.34
N ILE A 170 -14.33 6.56 -2.92
CA ILE A 170 -15.04 5.46 -3.59
C ILE A 170 -16.54 5.72 -3.62
N GLN A 171 -17.13 6.22 -2.52
CA GLN A 171 -18.54 6.59 -2.51
C GLN A 171 -18.83 7.77 -3.44
N GLU A 172 -18.01 8.82 -3.38
CA GLU A 172 -18.20 10.05 -4.14
C GLU A 172 -18.04 9.86 -5.66
N GLU A 173 -16.94 9.24 -6.09
CA GLU A 173 -16.57 9.20 -7.52
C GLU A 173 -16.96 7.88 -8.20
N PHE A 174 -16.99 6.79 -7.44
CA PHE A 174 -17.24 5.45 -7.97
C PHE A 174 -18.60 4.89 -7.54
N GLN A 175 -19.43 5.67 -6.84
CA GLN A 175 -20.77 5.27 -6.37
C GLN A 175 -20.73 3.97 -5.54
N GLY A 176 -19.63 3.72 -4.82
CA GLY A 176 -19.47 2.50 -4.03
C GLY A 176 -19.29 1.22 -4.85
N LYS A 177 -19.03 1.30 -6.17
CA LYS A 177 -19.01 0.14 -7.08
C LYS A 177 -17.68 -0.61 -7.14
N ILE A 178 -16.67 -0.14 -6.44
CA ILE A 178 -15.34 -0.75 -6.41
C ILE A 178 -14.87 -0.92 -4.96
N PHE A 179 -13.94 -1.84 -4.75
CA PHE A 179 -13.28 -2.04 -3.45
C PHE A 179 -11.98 -1.24 -3.34
N PRO A 180 -11.48 -0.96 -2.12
CA PRO A 180 -10.23 -0.21 -1.92
C PRO A 180 -9.02 -0.83 -2.65
N VAL A 181 -8.94 -2.16 -2.71
CA VAL A 181 -7.89 -2.85 -3.48
C VAL A 181 -7.90 -2.51 -4.98
N GLN A 182 -9.08 -2.29 -5.57
CA GLN A 182 -9.24 -1.90 -6.99
C GLN A 182 -9.00 -0.41 -7.20
N TYR A 183 -9.30 0.40 -6.18
CA TYR A 183 -9.04 1.84 -6.19
C TYR A 183 -7.56 2.15 -6.39
N ASP A 184 -6.65 1.37 -5.80
CA ASP A 184 -5.21 1.48 -6.02
C ASP A 184 -4.86 1.36 -7.51
N ASP A 185 -5.38 0.35 -8.22
CA ASP A 185 -5.08 0.16 -9.65
C ASP A 185 -5.53 1.34 -10.51
N ILE A 186 -6.75 1.83 -10.27
CA ILE A 186 -7.34 2.94 -11.02
C ILE A 186 -6.57 4.23 -10.74
N MET A 187 -6.35 4.56 -9.46
CA MET A 187 -5.73 5.82 -9.08
C MET A 187 -4.24 5.84 -9.38
N TRP A 188 -3.54 4.72 -9.19
CA TRP A 188 -2.15 4.61 -9.61
C TRP A 188 -2.02 4.84 -11.11
N HIS A 189 -2.91 4.28 -11.93
CA HIS A 189 -2.92 4.52 -13.37
C HIS A 189 -3.15 6.01 -13.69
N ARG A 190 -4.22 6.61 -13.15
CA ARG A 190 -4.58 8.01 -13.40
C ARG A 190 -3.47 8.98 -13.00
N LEU A 191 -2.83 8.74 -11.85
CA LEU A 191 -1.83 9.66 -11.28
C LEU A 191 -0.43 9.49 -11.90
N ASN A 192 -0.06 8.28 -12.37
CA ASN A 192 1.29 8.00 -12.85
C ASN A 192 1.41 7.85 -14.37
N ARG A 193 0.36 7.39 -15.05
CA ARG A 193 0.38 7.19 -16.51
C ARG A 193 -0.31 8.31 -17.28
N GLY A 194 -1.13 9.10 -16.57
CA GLY A 194 -1.87 10.21 -17.13
C GLY A 194 -2.95 9.72 -18.09
N ASP A 195 -4.21 9.85 -17.71
CA ASP A 195 -5.24 9.98 -18.73
C ASP A 195 -4.86 11.22 -19.56
N GLY A 196 -4.74 11.05 -20.89
CA GLY A 196 -4.58 12.14 -21.85
C GLY A 196 -5.73 13.16 -21.82
N SER A 197 -6.68 13.04 -20.89
CA SER A 197 -7.77 13.97 -20.63
C SER A 197 -7.69 14.51 -19.21
N LYS A 198 -7.53 15.84 -19.10
CA LYS A 198 -7.51 16.68 -17.90
C LYS A 198 -6.13 16.84 -17.23
N LYS A 199 -5.29 17.65 -17.89
CA LYS A 199 -4.37 18.53 -17.13
C LYS A 199 -5.22 19.30 -16.10
N PRO A 200 -4.84 19.35 -14.82
CA PRO A 200 -5.54 20.19 -13.86
C PRO A 200 -5.48 21.64 -14.34
N LEU A 201 -6.64 22.31 -14.33
CA LEU A 201 -6.73 23.75 -14.54
C LEU A 201 -5.67 24.42 -13.67
N LYS A 202 -4.72 25.11 -14.30
CA LYS A 202 -3.84 26.04 -13.61
C LYS A 202 -4.75 27.03 -12.90
N VAL A 203 -4.82 26.95 -11.57
CA VAL A 203 -5.37 28.03 -10.75
C VAL A 203 -4.53 29.26 -11.07
N GLN A 204 -5.09 30.19 -11.83
CA GLN A 204 -4.49 31.50 -12.03
C GLN A 204 -4.40 32.13 -10.64
N ARG A 205 -3.17 32.37 -10.17
CA ARG A 205 -2.96 33.22 -9.00
C ARG A 205 -3.45 34.62 -9.37
N PRO A 206 -4.27 35.29 -8.53
CA PRO A 206 -4.61 36.68 -8.78
C PRO A 206 -3.33 37.51 -8.82
N GLY A 207 -3.23 38.35 -9.85
CA GLY A 207 -2.07 39.20 -10.12
C GLY A 207 -1.76 40.10 -8.92
N ARG A 208 -0.47 40.25 -8.63
CA ARG A 208 0.05 41.21 -7.65
C ARG A 208 -0.36 42.61 -8.12
N PRO A 209 -0.99 43.46 -7.28
CA PRO A 209 -1.22 44.84 -7.65
C PRO A 209 0.11 45.57 -7.82
N ALA A 210 0.21 46.37 -8.88
CA ALA A 210 1.37 47.21 -9.15
C ALA A 210 1.53 48.26 -8.03
N ALA A 211 2.77 48.49 -7.60
CA ALA A 211 3.09 49.53 -6.63
C ALA A 211 2.87 50.92 -7.25
N PRO A 212 2.33 51.89 -6.50
CA PRO A 212 2.17 53.26 -6.99
C PRO A 212 3.54 53.95 -7.13
N ALA A 213 3.64 54.78 -8.17
CA ALA A 213 4.79 55.64 -8.47
C ALA A 213 4.87 56.85 -7.52
#